data_AF-A0A120HUQ8-F1
#
_entry.id   AF-A0A120HUQ8-F1
#
_cell.length_a   1.000
_cell.length_b   1.000
_cell.length_c   1.000
_cell.angle_alpha   90.00
_cell.angle_beta   90.00
_cell.angle_gamma   90.00
#
_symmetry.space_group_name_H-M   'P 1'
#
loop_
_entity.id
_entity.type
_entity.pdbx_description
1 polymer ?
#
loop_
_entity_poly.entity_id
_entity_poly.type
_entity_poly.pdbx_seq_one_letter_code
_entity_poly.pdbx_strand_id
1 'polypeptide(L)'
;TDRPRPAARRGEGANHALLLSPELTGRLADLRRREGGSLFMLVLSALLVVLRGTGGRDRLAVGTLVAGRTRPELEPLIGYFVNVLLLPFETGGRTSFAELWRRVRGRLVEAYAHQEL
;
A
#
# COMPACT_ATOMS: atom_id res chain seq x y z
N THR A 1 -18.54 -19.26 10.96
CA THR A 1 -18.15 -18.03 10.25
C THR A 1 -19.32 -17.58 9.40
N ASP A 2 -19.77 -16.34 9.57
CA ASP A 2 -21.03 -15.83 9.01
C ASP A 2 -21.01 -15.65 7.47
N ARG A 3 -19.82 -15.61 6.85
CA ARG A 3 -19.64 -15.44 5.39
C ARG A 3 -18.58 -16.40 4.85
N PRO A 4 -18.93 -17.65 4.46
CA PRO A 4 -17.98 -18.59 3.88
C PRO A 4 -17.49 -18.13 2.51
N ARG A 5 -16.20 -18.36 2.21
CA ARG A 5 -15.60 -17.97 0.93
C ARG A 5 -16.11 -18.89 -0.20
N PRO A 6 -16.69 -18.35 -1.29
CA PRO A 6 -17.14 -19.18 -2.40
C PRO A 6 -15.97 -19.79 -3.18
N ALA A 7 -16.18 -20.98 -3.76
CA ALA A 7 -15.17 -21.69 -4.55
C ALA A 7 -14.81 -20.96 -5.85
N ALA A 8 -15.79 -20.29 -6.48
CA ALA A 8 -15.59 -19.44 -7.64
C ALA A 8 -15.73 -17.96 -7.27
N ARG A 9 -14.87 -17.11 -7.84
CA ARG A 9 -14.93 -15.66 -7.65
C ARG A 9 -16.18 -15.11 -8.36
N ARG A 10 -17.07 -14.44 -7.62
CA ARG A 10 -18.36 -13.93 -8.13
C ARG A 10 -18.34 -12.46 -8.57
N GLY A 11 -17.25 -11.74 -8.30
CA GLY A 11 -17.11 -10.32 -8.67
C GLY A 11 -17.95 -9.33 -7.84
N GLU A 12 -18.86 -9.83 -7.00
CA GLU A 12 -19.68 -9.03 -6.09
C GLU A 12 -18.82 -8.22 -5.10
N GLY A 13 -19.11 -6.94 -4.95
CA GLY A 13 -18.41 -6.03 -4.06
C GLY A 13 -19.21 -4.75 -3.83
N ALA A 14 -18.82 -3.98 -2.81
CA ALA A 14 -19.40 -2.67 -2.50
C ALA A 14 -18.26 -1.67 -2.23
N ASN A 15 -18.52 -0.40 -2.52
CA ASN A 15 -17.59 0.69 -2.25
C ASN A 15 -18.03 1.45 -0.99
N HIS A 16 -17.12 1.59 -0.04
CA HIS A 16 -17.30 2.42 1.15
C HIS A 16 -16.24 3.52 1.12
N ALA A 17 -16.69 4.77 1.16
CA ALA A 17 -15.80 5.93 1.22
C ALA A 17 -15.59 6.36 2.66
N LEU A 18 -14.33 6.69 3.00
CA LEU A 18 -13.95 7.33 4.25
C LEU A 18 -13.18 8.60 3.90
N LEU A 19 -13.65 9.74 4.40
CA LEU A 19 -12.94 11.01 4.28
C LEU A 19 -12.13 11.26 5.55
N LEU A 20 -10.85 11.57 5.39
CA LEU A 20 -9.99 12.02 6.49
C LEU A 20 -10.15 13.53 6.64
N SER A 21 -10.24 14.00 7.88
CA SER A 21 -10.42 15.42 8.14
C SER A 21 -9.21 16.25 7.65
N PRO A 22 -9.39 17.54 7.34
CA PRO A 22 -8.28 18.42 6.96
C PRO A 22 -7.18 18.47 8.03
N GLU A 23 -7.56 18.46 9.31
CA GLU A 23 -6.63 18.49 10.44
C GLU A 23 -5.78 17.21 10.47
N LEU A 24 -6.39 16.04 10.28
CA LEU A 24 -5.67 14.78 10.23
C LEU A 24 -4.73 14.74 9.01
N THR A 25 -5.22 15.13 7.84
CA THR A 25 -4.42 15.14 6.60
C THR A 25 -3.24 16.09 6.70
N GLY A 26 -3.42 17.27 7.32
CA GLY A 26 -2.34 18.21 7.63
C GLY A 26 -1.28 17.58 8.55
N ARG A 27 -1.71 16.94 9.64
CA ARG A 27 -0.79 16.25 10.57
C ARG A 27 0.00 15.12 9.90
N LEU A 28 -0.63 14.36 8.99
CA LEU A 28 0.03 13.32 8.20
C LEU A 28 1.06 13.92 7.23
N ALA A 29 0.73 15.03 6.57
CA ALA A 29 1.66 15.74 5.70
C ALA A 29 2.87 16.26 6.48
N ASP A 30 2.66 16.80 7.67
CA ASP A 30 3.71 17.28 8.56
C ASP A 30 4.63 16.15 9.03
N LEU A 31 4.04 15.01 9.43
CA LEU A 31 4.79 13.82 9.81
C LEU A 31 5.68 13.34 8.67
N ARG A 32 5.14 13.28 7.45
CA ARG A 32 5.91 12.91 6.25
C ARG A 32 7.06 13.87 5.99
N ARG A 33 6.88 15.18 6.20
CA ARG A 33 7.96 16.17 6.03
C ARG A 33 9.07 15.97 7.06
N ARG A 34 8.73 15.64 8.30
CA ARG A 34 9.70 15.40 9.39
C ARG A 34 10.46 14.08 9.22
N GLU A 35 9.76 13.01 8.89
CA GLU A 35 10.33 11.65 8.86
C GLU A 35 10.83 11.24 7.46
N GLY A 36 10.44 11.97 6.42
CA GLY A 36 10.72 11.65 5.01
C GLY A 36 9.85 10.53 4.44
N GLY A 37 9.70 10.47 3.11
CA GLY A 37 8.85 9.49 2.41
C GLY A 37 7.64 10.12 1.71
N SER A 38 6.78 9.28 1.12
CA SER A 38 5.55 9.70 0.45
C SER A 38 4.32 9.51 1.35
N LEU A 39 3.21 10.19 1.03
CA LEU A 39 1.94 9.98 1.74
C LEU A 39 1.43 8.55 1.50
N PHE A 40 1.66 8.01 0.29
CA PHE A 40 1.33 6.64 -0.06
C PHE A 40 2.00 5.63 0.89
N MET A 41 3.31 5.76 1.13
CA MET A 41 4.02 4.92 2.09
C MET A 41 3.35 4.97 3.49
N LEU A 42 2.79 6.13 3.87
CA LEU A 42 2.36 6.41 5.25
C LEU A 42 1.01 5.77 5.49
N VAL A 43 0.11 5.99 4.54
CA VAL A 43 -1.20 5.37 4.50
C VAL A 43 -1.06 3.85 4.36
N LEU A 44 -0.12 3.35 3.53
CA LEU A 44 0.15 1.92 3.43
C LEU A 44 0.62 1.34 4.77
N SER A 45 1.51 2.03 5.49
CA SER A 45 1.96 1.61 6.82
C SER A 45 0.80 1.54 7.81
N ALA A 46 -0.08 2.55 7.81
CA ALA A 46 -1.29 2.57 8.65
C ALA A 46 -2.26 1.43 8.29
N LEU A 47 -2.45 1.15 6.99
CA LEU A 47 -3.28 0.04 6.52
C LEU A 47 -2.74 -1.30 7.02
N LEU A 48 -1.43 -1.53 6.98
CA LEU A 48 -0.81 -2.75 7.48
C LEU A 48 -1.06 -2.95 8.99
N VAL A 49 -1.06 -1.87 9.78
CA VAL A 49 -1.41 -1.93 11.21
C VAL A 49 -2.87 -2.36 11.40
N VAL A 50 -3.80 -1.77 10.65
CA VAL A 50 -5.23 -2.13 10.70
C VAL A 50 -5.43 -3.61 10.32
N LEU A 51 -4.80 -4.05 9.23
CA LEU A 51 -4.90 -5.44 8.75
C LEU A 51 -4.28 -6.45 9.71
N ARG A 52 -3.19 -6.09 10.41
CA ARG A 52 -2.60 -6.94 11.45
C ARG A 52 -3.61 -7.19 12.59
N GLY A 53 -4.35 -6.15 12.99
CA GLY A 53 -5.36 -6.22 14.05
C GLY A 53 -6.59 -7.06 13.71
N THR A 54 -6.92 -7.23 12.42
CA THR A 54 -8.12 -7.98 11.99
C THR A 54 -7.86 -9.45 11.68
N GLY A 55 -6.61 -9.83 11.39
CA GLY A 55 -6.30 -11.14 10.81
C GLY A 55 -5.28 -11.99 11.57
N GLY A 56 -4.60 -11.48 12.59
CA GLY A 56 -3.64 -12.23 13.42
C GLY A 56 -2.43 -12.80 12.65
N ARG A 57 -2.21 -12.38 11.40
CA ARG A 57 -1.09 -12.86 10.56
C ARG A 57 0.06 -11.86 10.62
N ASP A 58 1.26 -12.37 10.85
CA ASP A 58 2.50 -11.59 10.84
C ASP A 58 3.05 -11.34 9.43
N ARG A 59 2.47 -11.98 8.41
CA ARG A 59 2.84 -11.81 7.00
C ARG A 59 1.64 -11.38 6.18
N LEU A 60 1.79 -10.25 5.50
CA LEU A 60 0.77 -9.66 4.63
C LEU A 60 1.39 -9.39 3.26
N ALA A 61 0.57 -9.44 2.21
CA ALA A 61 0.96 -9.02 0.88
C ALA A 61 -0.05 -8.00 0.37
N VAL A 62 0.45 -6.88 -0.17
CA VAL A 62 -0.38 -5.82 -0.75
C VAL A 62 0.04 -5.63 -2.20
N GLY A 63 -0.93 -5.68 -3.12
CA GLY A 63 -0.73 -5.28 -4.51
C GLY A 63 -0.93 -3.78 -4.67
N THR A 64 -0.03 -3.10 -5.36
CA THR A 64 -0.20 -1.70 -5.78
C THR A 64 -0.07 -1.59 -7.30
N LEU A 65 -0.79 -0.64 -7.88
CA LEU A 65 -0.66 -0.33 -9.30
C LEU A 65 0.48 0.67 -9.51
N VAL A 66 1.30 0.45 -10.54
CA VAL A 66 2.27 1.42 -11.05
C VAL A 66 1.96 1.75 -12.50
N ALA A 67 2.31 2.96 -12.94
CA ALA A 67 1.95 3.44 -14.26
C ALA A 67 2.59 2.65 -15.42
N GLY A 68 3.73 2.01 -15.18
CA GLY A 68 4.49 1.24 -16.17
C GLY A 68 4.96 2.06 -17.39
N ARG A 69 5.09 3.38 -17.22
CA ARG A 69 5.64 4.31 -18.21
C ARG A 69 7.06 4.70 -17.80
N THR A 70 7.98 3.74 -17.75
CA THR A 70 9.37 3.95 -17.30
C THR A 70 10.23 4.65 -18.34
N ARG A 71 9.78 4.65 -19.60
CA ARG A 71 10.45 5.29 -20.73
C ARG A 71 9.69 6.54 -21.20
N PRO A 72 10.39 7.65 -21.50
CA PRO A 72 9.74 8.90 -21.94
C PRO A 72 8.84 8.75 -23.17
N GLU A 73 9.17 7.84 -24.09
CA GLU A 73 8.41 7.63 -25.33
C GLU A 73 7.04 6.99 -25.06
N LEU A 74 6.83 6.39 -23.89
CA LEU A 74 5.55 5.80 -23.47
C LEU A 74 4.64 6.83 -22.81
N GLU A 75 5.17 7.97 -22.34
CA GLU A 75 4.40 9.01 -21.65
C GLU A 75 3.21 9.55 -22.45
N PRO A 76 3.32 9.86 -23.76
CA PRO A 76 2.19 10.39 -24.52
C PRO A 76 1.25 9.31 -25.07
N LEU A 77 1.57 8.01 -24.93
CA LEU A 77 0.82 6.95 -25.61
C LEU A 77 -0.51 6.63 -24.91
N ILE A 78 -1.53 6.36 -25.73
CA ILE A 78 -2.81 5.81 -25.29
C ILE A 78 -2.70 4.29 -25.32
N GLY A 79 -2.90 3.65 -24.16
CA GLY A 79 -2.77 2.19 -24.02
C GLY A 79 -2.77 1.75 -22.56
N TYR A 80 -2.79 0.44 -22.34
CA TYR A 80 -2.71 -0.17 -21.01
C TYR A 80 -1.24 -0.45 -20.64
N PHE A 81 -0.70 0.34 -19.72
CA PHE A 81 0.68 0.22 -19.24
C PHE A 81 0.75 -0.13 -17.75
N VAL A 82 -0.40 -0.23 -17.07
CA VAL A 82 -0.42 -0.43 -15.62
C VAL A 82 0.14 -1.81 -15.27
N ASN A 83 1.09 -1.85 -14.35
CA ASN A 83 1.60 -3.08 -13.76
C ASN A 83 1.18 -3.21 -12.29
N VAL A 84 1.04 -4.44 -11.80
CA VAL A 84 0.78 -4.73 -10.38
C VAL A 84 2.11 -5.09 -9.71
N LEU A 85 2.54 -4.28 -8.75
CA LEU A 85 3.65 -4.65 -7.86
C LEU A 85 3.10 -5.33 -6.60
N LEU A 86 3.54 -6.56 -6.36
CA LEU A 86 3.22 -7.31 -5.14
C LEU A 86 4.25 -7.00 -4.05
N LEU A 87 3.78 -6.48 -2.93
CA LEU A 87 4.63 -6.03 -1.82
C LEU A 87 4.42 -6.94 -0.60
N PRO A 88 5.33 -7.91 -0.34
CA PRO A 88 5.29 -8.71 0.87
C PRO A 88 5.82 -7.90 2.07
N PHE A 89 5.10 -7.95 3.19
CA PHE A 89 5.46 -7.31 4.44
C PHE A 89 5.41 -8.30 5.61
N GLU A 90 6.43 -8.21 6.46
CA GLU A 90 6.46 -8.87 7.76
C GLU A 90 6.15 -7.82 8.84
N THR A 91 4.96 -7.94 9.45
CA THR A 91 4.38 -6.95 10.37
C THR A 91 4.50 -7.32 11.85
N GLY A 92 5.28 -8.39 12.15
CA GLY A 92 5.54 -9.02 13.44
C GLY A 92 5.05 -8.30 14.71
N GLY A 93 4.43 -9.06 15.62
CA GLY A 93 3.66 -8.55 16.76
C GLY A 93 4.24 -7.41 17.64
N ARG A 94 5.56 -7.18 17.68
CA ARG A 94 6.23 -6.15 18.51
C ARG A 94 6.82 -4.95 17.77
N THR A 95 6.67 -4.84 16.45
CA THR A 95 7.24 -3.71 15.70
C THR A 95 6.48 -2.40 15.99
N SER A 96 7.20 -1.34 16.33
CA SER A 96 6.63 0.00 16.51
C SER A 96 6.19 0.59 15.16
N PHE A 97 5.27 1.56 15.19
CA PHE A 97 4.84 2.22 13.95
C PHE A 97 6.00 2.84 13.17
N ALA A 98 6.94 3.50 13.87
CA ALA A 98 8.09 4.14 13.26
C ALA A 98 9.02 3.12 12.55
N GLU A 99 9.21 1.94 13.14
CA GLU A 99 9.97 0.86 12.50
C GLU A 99 9.24 0.27 11.30
N LEU A 100 7.92 0.05 11.40
CA LEU A 100 7.12 -0.43 10.28
C LEU A 100 7.17 0.57 9.12
N TRP A 101 7.00 1.86 9.40
CA TRP A 101 7.14 2.96 8.45
C TRP A 101 8.48 2.92 7.71
N ARG A 102 9.59 2.77 8.44
CA ARG A 102 10.93 2.67 7.85
C ARG A 102 11.07 1.45 6.95
N ARG A 103 10.56 0.28 7.37
CA ARG A 103 10.56 -0.95 6.58
C ARG A 103 9.75 -0.80 5.29
N VAL A 104 8.55 -0.22 5.39
CA VAL A 104 7.67 0.02 4.23
C VAL A 104 8.35 0.94 3.22
N ARG A 105 8.98 2.02 3.68
CA ARG A 105 9.75 2.92 2.81
C ARG A 105 10.88 2.19 2.09
N GLY A 106 11.71 1.44 2.81
CA GLY A 106 12.81 0.68 2.21
C GLY A 106 12.32 -0.31 1.16
N ARG A 107 11.28 -1.09 1.50
CA ARG A 107 10.67 -2.06 0.58
C ARG A 107 10.06 -1.42 -0.66
N LEU A 108 9.42 -0.26 -0.53
CA LEU A 108 8.84 0.43 -1.68
C LEU A 108 9.91 1.01 -2.60
N VAL A 109 10.99 1.56 -2.04
CA VAL A 109 12.13 2.04 -2.84
C VAL A 109 12.76 0.89 -3.63
N GLU A 110 12.98 -0.25 -2.98
CA GLU A 110 13.47 -1.49 -3.60
C GLU A 110 12.51 -1.99 -4.69
N ALA A 111 11.21 -2.07 -4.39
CA ALA A 111 10.21 -2.53 -5.35
C ALA A 111 10.11 -1.62 -6.58
N TYR A 112 10.20 -0.31 -6.42
CA TYR A 112 10.20 0.62 -7.56
C TYR A 112 11.49 0.52 -8.40
N ALA A 113 12.62 0.21 -7.78
CA ALA A 113 13.88 -0.03 -8.52
C ALA A 113 13.80 -1.27 -9.43
N HIS A 114 12.91 -2.21 -9.13
CA HIS A 114 12.71 -3.45 -9.87
C HIS A 114 11.34 -3.55 -10.55
N GLN A 115 10.67 -2.42 -10.83
CA GLN A 115 9.31 -2.42 -11.38
C GLN A 115 9.17 -2.96 -12.82
N GLU A 116 10.31 -3.21 -13.49
CA GLU A 116 10.39 -3.76 -14.85
C GLU A 116 10.53 -5.29 -14.90
N LEU A 117 10.68 -5.94 -13.74
CA LEU A 117 10.73 -7.41 -13.60
C LEU A 117 9.34 -8.04 -13.52
#